data_AF-A0A1Q7UIH0-F1
#
_entry.id   AF-A0A1Q7UIH0-F1
#
_cell.length_a   1.000
_cell.length_b   1.000
_cell.length_c   1.000
_cell.angle_alpha   90.00
_cell.angle_beta   90.00
_cell.angle_gamma   90.00
#
_symmetry.space_group_name_H-M   'P 1'
#
loop_
_entity.id
_entity.type
_entity.pdbx_description
1 polymer ?
#
loop_
_entity_poly.entity_id
_entity_poly.type
_entity_poly.pdbx_seq_one_letter_code
_entity_poly.pdbx_strand_id
1 'polypeptide(L)'
;QIVGRVNEVGEGTSRFSVGERVGVPWLGWTDGTCRFCRSGRENLCDLARFTGYQIDGGFAEQTVADERYCFDIPEIYSDVEAAPLLCAGLIGYRSLVLAGDAERLGLYGFGASAHIVAQVARWQGRRVFAFTRPGDEDGQRFALSLGADWAGSSTEAPPEELDAAIIFAAVGELVPAALASVAKGGVVVCAGIHMSDIPSFPYELLWGERTLRSVANLTRRDGEEFMQLAPDVPVRTVIREFRLEEANGALEHMRAGELRGAAVLKLA
;
A
#
# COMPACT_ATOMS: atom_id res chain seq x y z
N GLN A 1 4.01 -3.26 9.94
CA GLN A 1 4.51 -1.88 9.90
C GLN A 1 5.06 -1.52 11.25
N ILE A 2 6.37 -1.31 11.37
CA ILE A 2 7.03 -1.07 12.65
C ILE A 2 8.08 0.00 12.42
N VAL A 3 8.13 1.03 13.26
CA VAL A 3 9.25 1.97 13.30
C VAL A 3 9.86 1.85 14.68
N GLY A 4 11.19 1.74 14.75
CA GLY A 4 11.91 1.60 16.00
C GLY A 4 13.36 2.02 15.88
N ARG A 5 14.11 1.84 16.96
CA ARG A 5 15.57 2.05 16.99
C ARG A 5 16.28 0.73 17.23
N VAL A 6 17.41 0.55 16.59
CA VAL A 6 18.25 -0.63 16.77
C VAL A 6 18.80 -0.63 18.20
N ASN A 7 18.41 -1.62 19.00
CA ASN A 7 18.95 -1.80 20.34
C ASN A 7 20.20 -2.69 20.35
N GLU A 8 20.24 -3.69 19.48
CA GLU A 8 21.34 -4.65 19.35
C GLU A 8 21.45 -5.12 17.89
N VAL A 9 22.66 -5.50 17.47
CA VAL A 9 22.95 -6.00 16.13
C VAL A 9 23.50 -7.42 16.21
N GLY A 10 23.04 -8.29 15.32
CA GLY A 10 23.51 -9.69 15.27
C GLY A 10 24.89 -9.81 14.63
N GLU A 11 25.59 -10.92 14.90
CA GLU A 11 26.87 -11.20 14.25
C GLU A 11 26.71 -11.25 12.72
N GLY A 12 27.61 -10.57 12.01
CA GLY A 12 27.60 -10.50 10.54
C GLY A 12 26.64 -9.47 9.93
N THR A 13 25.89 -8.75 10.76
CA THR A 13 25.07 -7.61 10.29
C THR A 13 25.91 -6.34 10.15
N SER A 14 25.57 -5.47 9.20
CA SER A 14 26.38 -4.28 8.88
C SER A 14 25.61 -3.11 8.26
N ARG A 15 24.33 -3.28 7.93
CA ARG A 15 23.53 -2.21 7.31
C ARG A 15 23.12 -1.13 8.31
N PHE A 16 22.92 -1.50 9.57
CA PHE A 16 22.45 -0.59 10.61
C PHE A 16 23.30 -0.68 11.88
N SER A 17 23.39 0.45 12.59
CA SER A 17 24.10 0.58 13.87
C SER A 17 23.14 0.78 15.04
N VAL A 18 23.60 0.47 16.25
CA VAL A 18 22.83 0.71 17.49
C VAL A 18 22.43 2.20 17.58
N GLY A 19 21.16 2.45 17.91
CA GLY A 19 20.55 3.79 18.02
C GLY A 19 19.92 4.30 16.71
N GLU A 20 20.27 3.69 15.57
CA GLU A 20 19.77 4.07 14.26
C GLU A 20 18.29 3.71 14.11
N ARG A 21 17.55 4.55 13.38
CA ARG A 21 16.11 4.44 13.23
C ARG A 21 15.78 3.59 12.00
N VAL A 22 14.95 2.57 12.19
CA VAL A 22 14.65 1.59 11.15
C VAL A 22 13.15 1.33 11.03
N GLY A 23 12.72 1.05 9.81
CA GLY A 23 11.39 0.57 9.49
C GLY A 23 11.39 -0.92 9.18
N VAL A 24 10.48 -1.68 9.79
CA VAL A 24 10.29 -3.10 9.51
C VAL A 24 8.96 -3.29 8.75
N PRO A 25 9.01 -3.80 7.50
CA PRO A 25 7.85 -3.97 6.64
C PRO A 25 7.16 -5.33 6.87
N TRP A 26 6.21 -5.65 6.01
CA TRP A 26 5.51 -6.95 5.97
C TRP A 26 6.41 -8.12 5.57
N LEU A 27 7.17 -8.01 4.48
CA LEU A 27 8.10 -9.06 4.05
C LEU A 27 9.32 -9.04 4.98
N GLY A 28 9.44 -10.04 5.85
CA GLY A 28 10.50 -10.08 6.87
C GLY A 28 11.66 -11.02 6.53
N TRP A 29 11.44 -12.03 5.68
CA TRP A 29 12.48 -12.97 5.26
C TRP A 29 12.09 -13.75 4.00
N THR A 30 13.09 -14.19 3.23
CA THR A 30 12.95 -15.14 2.11
C THR A 30 14.17 -16.06 2.03
N ASP A 31 14.06 -17.16 1.28
CA ASP A 31 15.14 -18.15 1.12
C ASP A 31 16.42 -17.61 0.44
N GLY A 32 16.33 -16.48 -0.27
CA GLY A 32 17.44 -15.88 -1.03
C GLY A 32 17.97 -16.71 -2.21
N THR A 33 17.47 -17.92 -2.45
CA THR A 33 18.08 -18.89 -3.36
C THR A 33 17.12 -19.40 -4.42
N CYS A 34 15.79 -19.31 -4.27
CA CYS A 34 14.86 -19.76 -5.30
C CYS A 34 14.90 -18.85 -6.56
N ARG A 35 14.24 -19.29 -7.64
CA ARG A 35 14.16 -18.53 -8.89
C ARG A 35 13.55 -17.13 -8.70
N PHE A 36 12.66 -16.97 -7.74
CA PHE A 36 11.99 -15.69 -7.47
C PHE A 36 12.95 -14.73 -6.80
N CYS A 37 13.60 -15.14 -5.71
CA CYS A 37 14.64 -14.37 -5.03
C CYS A 37 15.78 -13.97 -5.98
N ARG A 38 16.31 -14.92 -6.76
CA ARG A 38 17.42 -14.66 -7.70
C ARG A 38 17.04 -13.75 -8.87
N SER A 39 15.75 -13.58 -9.16
CA SER A 39 15.27 -12.68 -10.22
C SER A 39 14.73 -11.34 -9.68
N GLY A 40 14.98 -11.00 -8.40
CA GLY A 40 14.48 -9.77 -7.79
C GLY A 40 12.96 -9.74 -7.62
N ARG A 41 12.35 -10.92 -7.50
CA ARG A 41 10.90 -11.12 -7.27
C ARG A 41 10.68 -11.88 -5.97
N GLU A 42 11.48 -11.58 -4.95
CA GLU A 42 11.47 -12.26 -3.65
C GLU A 42 10.11 -12.20 -2.96
N ASN A 43 9.26 -11.24 -3.33
CA ASN A 43 7.85 -11.13 -2.94
C ASN A 43 7.01 -12.38 -3.30
N LEU A 44 7.51 -13.22 -4.22
CA LEU A 44 6.90 -14.48 -4.68
C LEU A 44 7.61 -15.73 -4.17
N CYS A 45 8.54 -15.61 -3.22
CA CYS A 45 9.24 -16.76 -2.64
C CYS A 45 8.23 -17.68 -1.90
N ASP A 46 8.23 -18.97 -2.24
CA ASP A 46 7.35 -19.97 -1.62
C ASP A 46 7.69 -20.22 -0.13
N LEU A 47 8.89 -19.82 0.31
CA LEU A 47 9.36 -19.91 1.68
C LEU A 47 9.42 -18.53 2.38
N ALA A 48 8.81 -17.49 1.80
CA ALA A 48 8.76 -16.18 2.43
C ALA A 48 8.13 -16.26 3.82
N ARG A 49 8.66 -15.47 4.76
CA ARG A 49 8.09 -15.28 6.10
C ARG A 49 7.76 -13.81 6.30
N PHE A 50 6.61 -13.57 6.92
CA PHE A 50 6.05 -12.24 7.05
C PHE A 50 5.98 -11.81 8.51
N THR A 51 6.38 -10.56 8.76
CA THR A 51 6.42 -9.94 10.09
C THR A 51 5.01 -9.69 10.61
N GLY A 52 4.72 -10.16 11.82
CA GLY A 52 3.39 -10.17 12.41
C GLY A 52 2.49 -11.32 11.93
N TYR A 53 3.03 -12.30 11.18
CA TYR A 53 2.29 -13.51 10.80
C TYR A 53 3.07 -14.80 11.11
N GLN A 54 4.19 -15.06 10.43
CA GLN A 54 5.08 -16.19 10.77
C GLN A 54 6.31 -15.79 11.59
N ILE A 55 6.65 -14.50 11.57
CA ILE A 55 7.67 -13.89 12.43
C ILE A 55 6.91 -12.98 13.40
N ASP A 56 7.33 -12.94 14.66
CA ASP A 56 6.71 -12.06 15.65
C ASP A 56 6.72 -10.59 15.18
N GLY A 57 5.64 -9.89 15.48
CA GLY A 57 5.36 -8.54 14.97
C GLY A 57 5.79 -7.42 15.92
N GLY A 58 5.24 -6.23 15.68
CA GLY A 58 5.54 -5.00 16.43
C GLY A 58 4.47 -4.58 17.45
N PHE A 59 3.51 -5.46 17.78
CA PHE A 59 2.60 -5.22 18.92
C PHE A 59 3.31 -5.63 20.22
N ALA A 60 4.52 -5.09 20.41
CA ALA A 60 5.46 -5.41 21.46
C ALA A 60 6.49 -4.28 21.57
N GLU A 61 7.07 -4.09 22.76
CA GLU A 61 8.11 -3.08 23.01
C GLU A 61 9.42 -3.38 22.26
N GLN A 62 9.66 -4.65 21.91
CA GLN A 62 10.83 -5.10 21.18
C GLN A 62 10.44 -6.15 20.14
N THR A 63 11.19 -6.19 19.04
CA THR A 63 11.02 -7.18 17.97
C THR A 63 12.38 -7.46 17.31
N VAL A 64 12.51 -8.63 16.69
CA VAL A 64 13.70 -9.03 15.94
C VAL A 64 13.38 -8.98 14.46
N ALA A 65 14.23 -8.30 13.69
CA ALA A 65 14.07 -8.17 12.24
C ALA A 65 15.37 -8.51 11.52
N ASP A 66 15.24 -9.13 10.34
CA ASP A 66 16.37 -9.36 9.44
C ASP A 66 16.74 -8.05 8.75
N GLU A 67 17.97 -7.55 8.95
CA GLU A 67 18.41 -6.25 8.45
C GLU A 67 18.24 -6.11 6.94
N ARG A 68 18.22 -7.22 6.18
CA ARG A 68 18.05 -7.20 4.73
C ARG A 68 16.68 -6.63 4.34
N TYR A 69 15.67 -6.71 5.21
CA TYR A 69 14.31 -6.26 4.93
C TYR A 69 13.95 -4.97 5.67
N CYS A 70 14.81 -4.49 6.55
CA CYS A 70 14.64 -3.20 7.19
C CYS A 70 14.97 -2.05 6.21
N PHE A 71 14.32 -0.92 6.41
CA PHE A 71 14.50 0.29 5.62
C PHE A 71 14.91 1.47 6.51
N ASP A 72 15.75 2.34 5.97
CA ASP A 72 15.96 3.68 6.52
C ASP A 72 14.64 4.46 6.50
N ILE A 73 14.38 5.22 7.56
CA ILE A 73 13.20 6.09 7.62
C ILE A 73 13.63 7.54 7.47
N PRO A 74 13.13 8.27 6.46
CA PRO A 74 13.51 9.66 6.27
C PRO A 74 13.20 10.53 7.49
N GLU A 75 14.12 11.44 7.80
CA GLU A 75 14.05 12.29 9.01
C GLU A 75 12.83 13.23 9.05
N ILE A 76 12.25 13.55 7.88
CA ILE A 76 11.06 14.40 7.77
C ILE A 76 9.83 13.80 8.44
N TYR A 77 9.78 12.48 8.59
CA TYR A 77 8.63 11.77 9.17
C TYR A 77 8.86 11.45 10.63
N SER A 78 7.88 11.77 11.50
CA SER A 78 7.82 11.17 12.83
C SER A 78 7.59 9.65 12.75
N ASP A 79 7.81 8.92 13.85
CA ASP A 79 7.64 7.45 13.88
C ASP A 79 6.22 7.02 13.53
N VAL A 80 5.25 7.77 14.03
CA VAL A 80 3.83 7.49 13.80
C VAL A 80 3.41 7.82 12.36
N GLU A 81 3.99 8.85 11.75
CA GLU A 81 3.72 9.20 10.34
C GLU A 81 4.40 8.24 9.37
N ALA A 82 5.59 7.73 9.73
CA ALA A 82 6.35 6.79 8.91
C ALA A 82 5.78 5.37 8.95
N ALA A 83 5.15 4.95 10.05
CA ALA A 83 4.67 3.57 10.18
C ALA A 83 3.73 3.14 9.01
N PRO A 84 2.70 3.91 8.61
CA PRO A 84 1.85 3.55 7.48
C PRO A 84 2.60 3.44 6.14
N LEU A 85 3.73 4.14 5.98
CA LEU A 85 4.55 4.08 4.76
C LEU A 85 5.10 2.67 4.53
N LEU A 86 5.41 1.92 5.60
CA LEU A 86 6.01 0.58 5.58
C LEU A 86 5.04 -0.56 5.23
N CYS A 87 3.77 -0.25 4.96
CA CYS A 87 2.79 -1.23 4.51
C CYS A 87 1.91 -0.63 3.42
N ALA A 88 1.03 0.30 3.80
CA ALA A 88 0.11 0.95 2.88
C ALA A 88 0.84 1.77 1.80
N GLY A 89 1.93 2.44 2.19
CA GLY A 89 2.80 3.14 1.25
C GLY A 89 3.51 2.20 0.29
N LEU A 90 4.20 1.17 0.79
CA LEU A 90 4.91 0.20 -0.03
C LEU A 90 4.01 -0.52 -1.05
N ILE A 91 2.86 -1.04 -0.61
CA ILE A 91 1.94 -1.71 -1.52
C ILE A 91 1.33 -0.71 -2.51
N GLY A 92 1.00 0.50 -2.06
CA GLY A 92 0.50 1.57 -2.92
C GLY A 92 1.50 1.93 -4.02
N TYR A 93 2.76 2.16 -3.66
CA TYR A 93 3.84 2.47 -4.59
C TYR A 93 4.06 1.35 -5.61
N ARG A 94 4.14 0.10 -5.16
CA ARG A 94 4.27 -1.05 -6.06
C ARG A 94 3.10 -1.14 -7.05
N SER A 95 1.87 -0.93 -6.57
CA SER A 95 0.69 -0.91 -7.44
C SER A 95 0.73 0.24 -8.45
N LEU A 96 1.23 1.41 -8.06
CA LEU A 96 1.43 2.55 -8.96
C LEU A 96 2.46 2.26 -10.04
N VAL A 97 3.59 1.65 -9.68
CA VAL A 97 4.61 1.20 -10.65
C VAL A 97 4.00 0.22 -11.66
N LEU A 98 3.18 -0.72 -11.19
CA LEU A 98 2.51 -1.70 -12.06
C LEU A 98 1.41 -1.11 -12.95
N ALA A 99 0.87 0.06 -12.57
CA ALA A 99 -0.07 0.85 -13.36
C ALA A 99 0.61 1.66 -14.49
N GLY A 100 1.95 1.59 -14.62
CA GLY A 100 2.70 2.22 -15.70
C GLY A 100 2.64 3.75 -15.63
N ASP A 101 2.64 4.43 -16.78
CA ASP A 101 2.68 5.91 -16.90
C ASP A 101 1.31 6.55 -17.11
N ALA A 102 0.25 5.93 -16.57
CA ALA A 102 -1.13 6.40 -16.70
C ALA A 102 -1.30 7.87 -16.32
N GLU A 103 -1.86 8.68 -17.24
CA GLU A 103 -2.19 10.08 -16.99
C GLU A 103 -3.42 10.17 -16.07
N ARG A 104 -4.49 9.42 -16.39
CA ARG A 104 -5.72 9.33 -15.60
C ARG A 104 -5.73 8.04 -14.79
N LEU A 105 -5.55 8.14 -13.48
CA LEU A 105 -5.43 7.01 -12.57
C LEU A 105 -6.67 6.89 -11.66
N GLY A 106 -7.40 5.79 -11.81
CA GLY A 106 -8.47 5.40 -10.89
C GLY A 106 -7.94 4.69 -9.65
N LEU A 107 -8.43 5.08 -8.47
CA LEU A 107 -8.12 4.44 -7.19
C LEU A 107 -9.42 3.92 -6.55
N TYR A 108 -9.66 2.61 -6.65
CA TYR A 108 -10.84 1.94 -6.10
C TYR A 108 -10.61 1.47 -4.67
N GLY A 109 -11.37 2.03 -3.74
CA GLY A 109 -11.16 1.87 -2.30
C GLY A 109 -10.22 2.95 -1.76
N PHE A 110 -10.76 4.13 -1.46
CA PHE A 110 -9.98 5.28 -1.01
C PHE A 110 -9.60 5.25 0.48
N GLY A 111 -8.82 4.23 0.88
CA GLY A 111 -8.34 4.01 2.24
C GLY A 111 -6.87 4.38 2.48
N ALA A 112 -6.19 3.61 3.34
CA ALA A 112 -4.80 3.86 3.74
C ALA A 112 -3.82 3.92 2.55
N SER A 113 -3.81 2.92 1.67
CA SER A 113 -2.87 2.90 0.53
C SER A 113 -3.22 3.95 -0.52
N ALA A 114 -4.52 4.11 -0.82
CA ALA A 114 -4.99 5.06 -1.83
C ALA A 114 -4.65 6.51 -1.49
N HIS A 115 -4.86 6.96 -0.25
CA HIS A 115 -4.58 8.35 0.12
C HIS A 115 -3.06 8.68 0.13
N ILE A 116 -2.21 7.69 0.40
CA ILE A 116 -0.75 7.83 0.31
C ILE A 116 -0.34 7.92 -1.17
N VAL A 117 -0.74 6.93 -1.98
CA VAL A 117 -0.31 6.84 -3.37
C VAL A 117 -0.92 7.94 -4.26
N ALA A 118 -2.10 8.48 -3.91
CA ALA A 118 -2.69 9.61 -4.61
C ALA A 118 -1.75 10.83 -4.60
N GLN A 119 -1.07 11.09 -3.49
CA GLN A 119 -0.12 12.20 -3.36
C GLN A 119 1.12 11.99 -4.24
N VAL A 120 1.61 10.74 -4.32
CA VAL A 120 2.71 10.35 -5.21
C VAL A 120 2.31 10.50 -6.67
N ALA A 121 1.14 9.97 -7.06
CA ALA A 121 0.62 10.07 -8.41
C ALA A 121 0.45 11.54 -8.85
N ARG A 122 -0.07 12.39 -7.96
CA ARG A 122 -0.21 13.84 -8.20
C ARG A 122 1.12 14.54 -8.38
N TRP A 123 2.12 14.21 -7.57
CA TRP A 123 3.47 14.75 -7.73
C TRP A 123 4.12 14.31 -9.05
N GLN A 124 3.81 13.09 -9.52
CA GLN A 124 4.18 12.61 -10.86
C GLN A 124 3.39 13.26 -12.00
N GLY A 125 2.50 14.22 -11.72
CA GLY A 125 1.67 14.90 -12.73
C GLY A 125 0.44 14.13 -13.19
N ARG A 126 0.06 13.04 -12.49
CA ARG A 126 -1.11 12.22 -12.84
C ARG A 126 -2.38 12.80 -12.23
N ARG A 127 -3.49 12.66 -12.95
CA ARG A 127 -4.83 13.04 -12.53
C ARG A 127 -5.49 11.86 -11.81
N VAL A 128 -5.92 12.08 -10.57
CA VAL A 128 -6.43 11.02 -9.69
C VAL A 128 -7.95 11.03 -9.65
N PHE A 129 -8.55 9.86 -9.86
CA PHE A 129 -9.98 9.60 -9.79
C PHE A 129 -10.24 8.64 -8.64
N ALA A 130 -10.90 9.12 -7.59
CA ALA A 130 -11.14 8.33 -6.38
C ALA A 130 -12.52 7.66 -6.42
N PHE A 131 -12.54 6.35 -6.19
CA PHE A 131 -13.78 5.58 -6.08
C PHE A 131 -13.93 5.10 -4.64
N THR A 132 -14.97 5.57 -3.96
CA THR A 132 -15.31 5.18 -2.59
C THR A 132 -16.45 4.18 -2.57
N ARG A 133 -16.73 3.57 -1.40
CA ARG A 133 -17.94 2.75 -1.27
C ARG A 133 -19.19 3.63 -1.46
N PRO A 134 -20.33 3.07 -1.93
CA PRO A 134 -21.57 3.81 -2.02
C PRO A 134 -21.92 4.54 -0.71
N GLY A 135 -22.24 5.84 -0.82
CA GLY A 135 -22.61 6.69 0.32
C GLY A 135 -21.46 7.19 1.19
N ASP A 136 -20.19 6.88 0.86
CA ASP A 136 -19.02 7.39 1.60
C ASP A 136 -18.61 8.79 1.11
N GLU A 137 -19.43 9.78 1.46
CA GLU A 137 -19.18 11.18 1.12
C GLU A 137 -17.94 11.74 1.85
N ASP A 138 -17.63 11.25 3.05
CA ASP A 138 -16.45 11.67 3.80
C ASP A 138 -15.16 11.22 3.11
N GLY A 139 -15.12 9.98 2.62
CA GLY A 139 -14.04 9.48 1.78
C GLY A 139 -13.89 10.28 0.48
N GLN A 140 -14.99 10.67 -0.15
CA GLN A 140 -14.97 11.49 -1.37
C GLN A 140 -14.42 12.89 -1.09
N ARG A 141 -14.92 13.56 -0.05
CA ARG A 141 -14.38 14.86 0.41
C ARG A 141 -12.91 14.77 0.76
N PHE A 142 -12.49 13.67 1.40
CA PHE A 142 -11.09 13.45 1.71
C PHE A 142 -10.23 13.33 0.44
N ALA A 143 -10.65 12.53 -0.53
CA ALA A 143 -9.95 12.40 -1.79
C ALA A 143 -9.79 13.74 -2.51
N LEU A 144 -10.88 14.52 -2.61
CA LEU A 144 -10.85 15.85 -3.20
C LEU A 144 -9.92 16.81 -2.44
N SER A 145 -9.88 16.73 -1.10
CA SER A 145 -8.95 17.54 -0.29
C SER A 145 -7.47 17.20 -0.52
N LEU A 146 -7.17 16.01 -1.02
CA LEU A 146 -5.83 15.58 -1.44
C LEU A 146 -5.53 15.88 -2.92
N GLY A 147 -6.46 16.55 -3.61
CA GLY A 147 -6.34 16.88 -5.03
C GLY A 147 -6.74 15.75 -5.96
N ALA A 148 -7.69 14.88 -5.60
CA ALA A 148 -8.37 14.10 -6.63
C ALA A 148 -9.13 15.06 -7.57
N ASP A 149 -9.05 14.81 -8.89
CA ASP A 149 -9.79 15.58 -9.89
C ASP A 149 -11.29 15.24 -9.85
N TRP A 150 -11.61 14.01 -9.43
CA TRP A 150 -12.97 13.54 -9.24
C TRP A 150 -13.01 12.50 -8.12
N ALA A 151 -14.13 12.48 -7.40
CA ALA A 151 -14.43 11.44 -6.43
C ALA A 151 -15.91 11.06 -6.50
N GLY A 152 -16.21 9.77 -6.47
CA GLY A 152 -17.58 9.25 -6.53
C GLY A 152 -17.69 7.82 -6.03
N SER A 153 -18.90 7.26 -6.07
CA SER A 153 -19.12 5.86 -5.70
C SER A 153 -18.40 4.92 -6.68
N SER A 154 -17.92 3.79 -6.19
CA SER A 154 -17.33 2.72 -7.01
C SER A 154 -18.32 2.06 -7.98
N THR A 155 -19.61 2.38 -7.85
CA THR A 155 -20.68 1.95 -8.77
C THR A 155 -21.00 3.00 -9.84
N GLU A 156 -20.39 4.18 -9.76
CA GLU A 156 -20.55 5.24 -10.74
C GLU A 156 -19.43 5.18 -11.77
N ALA A 157 -19.73 5.58 -13.01
CA ALA A 157 -18.72 5.75 -14.02
C ALA A 157 -17.94 7.07 -13.78
N PRO A 158 -16.62 7.08 -13.99
CA PRO A 158 -15.88 8.34 -14.01
C PRO A 158 -16.37 9.24 -15.16
N PRO A 159 -16.14 10.57 -15.08
CA PRO A 159 -16.57 11.50 -16.13
C PRO A 159 -15.81 11.34 -17.45
N GLU A 160 -14.71 10.57 -17.46
CA GLU A 160 -13.90 10.25 -18.63
C GLU A 160 -13.22 8.89 -18.46
N GLU A 161 -12.77 8.29 -19.57
CA GLU A 161 -12.02 7.02 -19.53
C GLU A 161 -10.71 7.18 -18.77
N LEU A 162 -10.34 6.16 -18.01
CA LEU A 162 -9.09 6.09 -17.25
C LEU A 162 -7.98 5.41 -18.07
N ASP A 163 -6.72 5.71 -17.81
CA ASP A 163 -5.59 5.02 -18.43
C ASP A 163 -5.15 3.79 -17.59
N ALA A 164 -5.32 3.89 -16.27
CA ALA A 164 -5.17 2.74 -15.38
C ALA A 164 -6.10 2.85 -14.16
N ALA A 165 -6.35 1.71 -13.52
CA ALA A 165 -7.08 1.62 -12.26
C ALA A 165 -6.34 0.71 -11.28
N ILE A 166 -6.27 1.11 -10.01
CA ILE A 166 -5.75 0.30 -8.91
C ILE A 166 -6.91 -0.01 -7.96
N ILE A 167 -7.12 -1.28 -7.66
CA ILE A 167 -8.19 -1.76 -6.77
C ILE A 167 -7.59 -2.20 -5.44
N PHE A 168 -7.79 -1.36 -4.42
CA PHE A 168 -7.44 -1.67 -3.02
C PHE A 168 -8.59 -2.32 -2.26
N ALA A 169 -9.84 -2.07 -2.68
CA ALA A 169 -11.01 -2.69 -2.06
C ALA A 169 -11.06 -4.21 -2.30
N ALA A 170 -11.49 -4.96 -1.28
CA ALA A 170 -11.56 -6.42 -1.31
C ALA A 170 -12.82 -6.96 -2.02
N VAL A 171 -13.24 -6.32 -3.12
CA VAL A 171 -14.52 -6.60 -3.80
C VAL A 171 -14.27 -6.95 -5.26
N GLY A 172 -14.47 -8.22 -5.61
CA GLY A 172 -14.20 -8.78 -6.94
C GLY A 172 -15.05 -8.17 -8.07
N GLU A 173 -16.27 -7.73 -7.76
CA GLU A 173 -17.17 -7.01 -8.69
C GLU A 173 -16.55 -5.70 -9.24
N LEU A 174 -15.56 -5.13 -8.53
CA LEU A 174 -14.87 -3.93 -9.00
C LEU A 174 -13.93 -4.19 -10.17
N VAL A 175 -13.50 -5.45 -10.38
CA VAL A 175 -12.61 -5.80 -11.49
C VAL A 175 -13.25 -5.55 -12.85
N PRO A 176 -14.44 -6.12 -13.18
CA PRO A 176 -15.11 -5.79 -14.44
C PRO A 176 -15.52 -4.32 -14.54
N ALA A 177 -15.93 -3.69 -13.43
CA ALA A 177 -16.26 -2.26 -13.43
C ALA A 177 -15.05 -1.38 -13.79
N ALA A 178 -13.87 -1.68 -13.23
CA ALA A 178 -12.63 -0.99 -13.55
C ALA A 178 -12.18 -1.27 -15.00
N LEU A 179 -12.31 -2.53 -15.48
CA LEU A 179 -12.00 -2.87 -16.87
C LEU A 179 -12.89 -2.12 -17.87
N ALA A 180 -14.16 -1.90 -17.53
CA ALA A 180 -15.09 -1.10 -18.33
C ALA A 180 -14.77 0.41 -18.29
N SER A 181 -14.14 0.89 -17.21
CA SER A 181 -13.80 2.30 -17.01
C SER A 181 -12.46 2.71 -17.60
N VAL A 182 -11.55 1.75 -17.86
CA VAL A 182 -10.26 2.04 -18.50
C VAL A 182 -10.38 2.05 -20.02
N ALA A 183 -9.62 2.92 -20.68
CA ALA A 183 -9.47 2.98 -22.13
C ALA A 183 -8.88 1.68 -22.70
N LYS A 184 -8.93 1.53 -24.03
CA LYS A 184 -8.19 0.46 -24.72
C LYS A 184 -6.69 0.58 -24.40
N GLY A 185 -6.03 -0.56 -24.21
CA GLY A 185 -4.63 -0.62 -23.75
C GLY A 185 -4.45 -0.34 -22.25
N GLY A 186 -5.51 0.02 -21.53
CA GLY A 186 -5.44 0.37 -20.11
C GLY A 186 -5.13 -0.80 -19.18
N VAL A 187 -4.69 -0.48 -17.97
CA VAL A 187 -4.26 -1.48 -16.98
C VAL A 187 -5.13 -1.43 -15.72
N VAL A 188 -5.65 -2.58 -15.28
CA VAL A 188 -6.30 -2.75 -13.98
C VAL A 188 -5.38 -3.57 -13.07
N VAL A 189 -5.07 -3.03 -11.90
CA VAL A 189 -4.16 -3.62 -10.91
C VAL A 189 -4.92 -3.95 -9.63
N CYS A 190 -5.08 -5.24 -9.33
CA CYS A 190 -5.64 -5.71 -8.06
C CYS A 190 -4.56 -5.68 -6.97
N ALA A 191 -4.73 -4.81 -5.97
CA ALA A 191 -3.75 -4.54 -4.92
C ALA A 191 -4.17 -5.07 -3.53
N GLY A 192 -5.39 -5.60 -3.38
CA GLY A 192 -5.85 -6.20 -2.14
C GLY A 192 -5.12 -7.50 -1.80
N ILE A 193 -4.77 -7.70 -0.53
CA ILE A 193 -4.23 -8.98 -0.01
C ILE A 193 -5.27 -10.10 -0.01
N HIS A 194 -6.54 -9.72 0.03
CA HIS A 194 -7.71 -10.58 -0.09
C HIS A 194 -8.79 -9.82 -0.86
N MET A 195 -9.63 -10.57 -1.56
CA MET A 195 -10.74 -10.08 -2.36
C MET A 195 -11.75 -11.22 -2.51
N SER A 196 -13.05 -10.88 -2.58
CA SER A 196 -14.08 -11.84 -2.96
C SER A 196 -13.83 -12.42 -4.36
N ASP A 197 -14.51 -13.51 -4.74
CA ASP A 197 -14.39 -14.05 -6.09
C ASP A 197 -14.65 -12.96 -7.14
N ILE A 198 -13.85 -12.99 -8.21
CA ILE A 198 -14.05 -12.13 -9.38
C ILE A 198 -15.14 -12.79 -10.23
N PRO A 199 -16.25 -12.10 -10.52
CA PRO A 199 -17.32 -12.66 -11.35
C PRO A 199 -16.84 -12.87 -12.79
N SER A 200 -17.57 -13.71 -13.53
CA SER A 200 -17.39 -13.79 -14.99
C SER A 200 -17.73 -12.45 -15.64
N PHE A 201 -16.99 -12.07 -16.67
CA PHE A 201 -17.24 -10.85 -17.43
C PHE A 201 -17.02 -11.09 -18.93
N PRO A 202 -17.66 -10.29 -19.81
CA PRO A 202 -17.55 -10.52 -21.25
C PRO A 202 -16.14 -10.21 -21.74
N TYR A 203 -15.66 -11.01 -22.69
CA TYR A 203 -14.30 -10.87 -23.24
C TYR A 203 -14.04 -9.49 -23.89
N GLU A 204 -15.09 -8.77 -24.30
CA GLU A 204 -14.98 -7.41 -24.82
C GLU A 204 -14.30 -6.43 -23.84
N LEU A 205 -14.39 -6.69 -22.53
CA LEU A 205 -13.68 -5.92 -21.50
C LEU A 205 -12.17 -6.15 -21.51
N LEU A 206 -11.66 -7.20 -22.17
CA LEU A 206 -10.22 -7.44 -22.36
C LEU A 206 -9.76 -7.22 -23.80
N TRP A 207 -10.63 -7.49 -24.79
CA TRP A 207 -10.29 -7.51 -26.22
C TRP A 207 -9.53 -6.28 -26.71
N GLY A 208 -9.84 -5.10 -26.17
CA GLY A 208 -9.15 -3.84 -26.49
C GLY A 208 -7.74 -3.72 -25.91
N GLU A 209 -6.97 -4.80 -25.85
CA GLU A 209 -5.61 -4.87 -25.29
C GLU A 209 -5.50 -4.44 -23.82
N ARG A 210 -6.59 -4.55 -23.05
CA ARG A 210 -6.56 -4.22 -21.62
C ARG A 210 -5.84 -5.30 -20.83
N THR A 211 -5.10 -4.88 -19.82
CA THR A 211 -4.33 -5.79 -18.97
C THR A 211 -4.93 -5.84 -17.57
N LEU A 212 -5.26 -7.04 -17.09
CA LEU A 212 -5.56 -7.28 -15.67
C LEU A 212 -4.34 -7.87 -14.98
N ARG A 213 -3.89 -7.25 -13.89
CA ARG A 213 -2.71 -7.66 -13.11
C ARG A 213 -3.06 -7.78 -11.63
N SER A 214 -2.34 -8.63 -10.91
CA SER A 214 -2.37 -8.65 -9.45
C SER A 214 -1.04 -8.18 -8.87
N VAL A 215 -1.10 -7.73 -7.63
CA VAL A 215 0.07 -7.44 -6.79
C VAL A 215 0.08 -8.43 -5.64
N ALA A 216 1.25 -9.03 -5.38
CA ALA A 216 1.47 -9.89 -4.22
C ALA A 216 2.64 -9.35 -3.41
N ASN A 217 2.41 -9.05 -2.14
CA ASN A 217 3.41 -8.54 -1.20
C ASN A 217 4.19 -7.33 -1.75
N LEU A 218 5.46 -7.22 -1.41
CA LEU A 218 6.40 -6.19 -1.85
C LEU A 218 7.81 -6.79 -1.96
N THR A 219 8.65 -6.22 -2.82
CA THR A 219 10.09 -6.50 -2.88
C THR A 219 10.85 -5.47 -2.03
N ARG A 220 12.11 -5.77 -1.69
CA ARG A 220 12.98 -4.79 -1.03
C ARG A 220 13.20 -3.56 -1.89
N ARG A 221 13.36 -3.77 -3.19
CA ARG A 221 13.53 -2.70 -4.17
C ARG A 221 12.36 -1.72 -4.14
N ASP A 222 11.12 -2.20 -4.07
CA ASP A 222 9.95 -1.31 -3.96
C ASP A 222 10.04 -0.41 -2.72
N GLY A 223 10.57 -0.92 -1.61
CA GLY A 223 10.73 -0.15 -0.38
C GLY A 223 11.90 0.82 -0.41
N GLU A 224 13.03 0.44 -0.99
CA GLU A 224 14.16 1.34 -1.19
C GLU A 224 13.77 2.51 -2.09
N GLU A 225 13.12 2.23 -3.23
CA GLU A 225 12.67 3.27 -4.18
C GLU A 225 11.62 4.19 -3.54
N PHE A 226 10.64 3.64 -2.80
CA PHE A 226 9.61 4.46 -2.17
C PHE A 226 10.14 5.32 -1.02
N MET A 227 11.01 4.78 -0.16
CA MET A 227 11.56 5.54 0.97
C MET A 227 12.51 6.65 0.50
N GLN A 228 13.20 6.46 -0.62
CA GLN A 228 13.98 7.52 -1.27
C GLN A 228 13.10 8.62 -1.88
N LEU A 229 11.93 8.26 -2.42
CA LEU A 229 11.00 9.21 -3.04
C LEU A 229 10.16 10.01 -2.01
N ALA A 230 9.85 9.40 -0.87
CA ALA A 230 8.93 9.96 0.11
C ALA A 230 9.33 11.36 0.66
N PRO A 231 10.60 11.78 0.72
CA PRO A 231 10.93 13.16 1.13
C PRO A 231 10.60 14.21 0.06
N ASP A 232 10.72 13.84 -1.23
CA ASP A 232 10.46 14.74 -2.36
C ASP A 232 8.96 14.91 -2.62
N VAL A 233 8.20 13.87 -2.31
CA VAL A 233 6.74 13.87 -2.25
C VAL A 233 6.37 13.87 -0.78
N PRO A 234 6.25 15.02 -0.07
CA PRO A 234 6.01 15.03 1.37
C PRO A 234 4.62 14.45 1.72
N VAL A 235 4.51 13.12 1.66
CA VAL A 235 3.28 12.36 1.75
C VAL A 235 2.75 12.51 3.16
N ARG A 236 1.60 13.14 3.30
CA ARG A 236 0.93 13.26 4.59
C ARG A 236 0.10 12.02 4.84
N THR A 237 0.47 11.24 5.84
CA THR A 237 -0.32 10.13 6.34
C THR A 237 -1.37 10.67 7.31
N VAL A 238 -2.62 10.21 7.18
CA VAL A 238 -3.64 10.46 8.20
C VAL A 238 -3.61 9.31 9.19
N ILE A 239 -3.36 9.63 10.45
CA ILE A 239 -3.17 8.64 11.51
C ILE A 239 -4.08 8.91 12.70
N ARG A 240 -4.46 7.82 13.38
CA ARG A 240 -5.02 7.86 14.73
C ARG A 240 -4.13 7.03 15.63
N GLU A 241 -3.54 7.69 16.62
CA GLU A 241 -2.66 7.06 17.60
C GLU A 241 -3.50 6.32 18.66
N PHE A 242 -2.98 5.17 19.09
CA PHE A 242 -3.49 4.36 20.19
C PHE A 242 -2.31 3.87 21.02
N ARG A 243 -2.53 3.59 22.30
CA ARG A 243 -1.51 2.87 23.11
C ARG A 243 -1.57 1.37 22.83
N LEU A 244 -0.53 0.64 23.21
CA LEU A 244 -0.50 -0.82 23.05
C LEU A 244 -1.66 -1.50 23.77
N GLU A 245 -2.04 -1.03 24.96
CA GLU A 245 -3.15 -1.60 25.73
C GLU A 245 -4.51 -1.41 25.05
N GLU A 246 -4.60 -0.47 24.11
CA GLU A 246 -5.81 -0.12 23.36
C GLU A 246 -5.89 -0.85 22.01
N ALA A 247 -4.96 -1.77 21.72
CA ALA A 247 -4.87 -2.46 20.44
C ALA A 247 -6.19 -3.13 20.02
N ASN A 248 -6.91 -3.76 20.97
CA ASN A 248 -8.20 -4.38 20.67
C ASN A 248 -9.25 -3.35 20.24
N GLY A 249 -9.31 -2.19 20.91
CA GLY A 249 -10.21 -1.09 20.54
C GLY A 249 -9.84 -0.49 19.18
N ALA A 250 -8.54 -0.38 18.86
CA ALA A 250 -8.10 0.05 17.54
C ALA A 250 -8.58 -0.91 16.42
N LEU A 251 -8.51 -2.22 16.67
CA LEU A 251 -9.01 -3.25 15.74
C LEU A 251 -10.54 -3.20 15.59
N GLU A 252 -11.27 -2.90 16.65
CA GLU A 252 -12.73 -2.72 16.61
C GLU A 252 -13.13 -1.49 15.78
N HIS A 253 -12.51 -0.33 16.01
CA HIS A 253 -12.71 0.86 15.17
C HIS A 253 -12.40 0.58 13.69
N MET A 254 -11.34 -0.20 13.42
CA MET A 254 -11.00 -0.61 12.05
C MET A 254 -12.11 -1.46 11.42
N ARG A 255 -12.62 -2.47 12.15
CA ARG A 255 -13.71 -3.35 11.67
C ARG A 255 -15.01 -2.58 11.44
N ALA A 256 -15.31 -1.58 12.27
CA ALA A 256 -16.48 -0.73 12.14
C ALA A 256 -16.35 0.30 10.98
N GLY A 257 -15.16 0.47 10.40
CA GLY A 257 -14.90 1.45 9.35
C GLY A 257 -14.85 2.89 9.88
N GLU A 258 -14.55 3.08 11.16
CA GLU A 258 -14.53 4.38 11.85
C GLU A 258 -13.16 5.07 11.80
N LEU A 259 -12.19 4.46 11.12
CA LEU A 259 -10.85 5.01 10.97
C LEU A 259 -10.70 5.70 9.61
N ARG A 260 -10.21 6.94 9.65
CA ARG A 260 -9.67 7.62 8.47
C ARG A 260 -8.17 7.43 8.44
N GLY A 261 -7.64 6.88 7.35
CA GLY A 261 -6.22 6.59 7.22
C GLY A 261 -5.79 5.33 7.98
N ALA A 262 -4.77 5.43 8.83
CA ALA A 262 -4.19 4.29 9.55
C ALA A 262 -4.29 4.44 11.08
N ALA A 263 -4.60 3.34 11.78
CA ALA A 263 -4.35 3.26 13.22
C ALA A 263 -2.88 2.92 13.48
N VAL A 264 -2.25 3.62 14.41
CA VAL A 264 -0.85 3.38 14.80
C VAL A 264 -0.78 3.19 16.30
N LEU A 265 -0.21 2.05 16.73
CA LEU A 265 0.10 1.84 18.14
C LEU A 265 1.41 2.57 18.48
N LYS A 266 1.35 3.46 19.45
CA LYS A 266 2.51 4.15 20.00
C LYS A 266 2.95 3.44 21.27
N LEU A 267 4.19 3.01 21.26
CA LEU A 267 4.87 2.40 22.40
C LEU A 267 5.50 3.51 23.24
N ALA A 268 5.49 3.33 24.56
CA ALA A 268 5.97 4.33 25.52
C ALA A 268 7.51 4.39 25.60
#